data_AF-A0AAN9J9V9-F1
#
_entry.id   AF-A0AAN9J9V9-F1
#
_cell.length_a   1.000
_cell.length_b   1.000
_cell.length_c   1.000
_cell.angle_alpha   90.00
_cell.angle_beta   90.00
_cell.angle_gamma   90.00
#
_symmetry.space_group_name_H-M   'P 1'
#
loop_
_entity.id
_entity.type
_entity.pdbx_description
1 polymer ?
#
loop_
_entity_poly.entity_id
_entity_poly.type
_entity_poly.pdbx_seq_one_letter_code
_entity_poly.pdbx_strand_id
1 'polypeptide(L)'
;MQKLLEKNSLLEKSLSDAKTELEGLKAKSTDLEEFYRLLNDEKYNLLNEISDLVSQLESVEAKLSNLEKMFTKLEEKYADAEETTDNKALVGCGFSGPIPDSIGSLKQLTVLRFDRNKLSGGLPLNFKNLEKLSELDLSNNSFNSYDIPSWVSSLPELTIAYVIPSRYLLPVPISLLYSPCYL
;
A
#
# COMPACT_ATOMS: atom_id res chain seq x y z
N MET A 1 1.60 -87.79 18.67
CA MET A 1 0.38 -87.17 18.10
C MET A 1 -0.06 -85.93 18.89
N GLN A 2 -0.33 -86.02 20.20
CA GLN A 2 -0.75 -84.88 21.05
C GLN A 2 0.17 -83.64 20.98
N LYS A 3 1.49 -83.80 21.14
CA LYS A 3 2.47 -82.71 21.00
C LYS A 3 2.39 -81.98 19.65
N LEU A 4 2.02 -82.69 18.59
CA LEU A 4 1.88 -82.14 17.25
C LEU A 4 0.59 -81.31 17.13
N LEU A 5 -0.50 -81.79 17.74
CA LEU A 5 -1.78 -81.10 17.80
C LEU A 5 -1.67 -79.77 18.57
N GLU A 6 -0.99 -79.80 19.71
CA GLU A 6 -0.74 -78.63 20.55
C GLU A 6 0.11 -77.58 19.82
N LYS A 7 1.16 -78.03 19.12
CA LYS A 7 2.00 -77.14 18.29
C LYS A 7 1.20 -76.50 17.15
N ASN A 8 0.29 -77.25 16.51
CA ASN A 8 -0.59 -76.70 15.47
C ASN A 8 -1.54 -75.64 16.03
N SER A 9 -2.16 -75.89 17.19
CA SER A 9 -3.03 -74.90 17.84
C SER A 9 -2.28 -73.61 18.18
N LEU A 10 -1.04 -73.71 18.68
CA LEU A 10 -0.18 -72.56 18.94
C LEU A 10 0.19 -71.78 17.67
N LEU A 11 0.45 -72.49 16.57
CA LEU A 11 0.73 -71.88 15.27
C LEU A 11 -0.49 -71.13 14.71
N GLU A 12 -1.68 -71.72 14.80
CA GLU A 12 -2.93 -71.08 14.38
C GLU A 12 -3.21 -69.81 15.17
N LYS A 13 -3.01 -69.85 16.49
CA LYS A 13 -3.13 -68.66 17.34
C LYS A 13 -2.12 -67.58 16.93
N SER A 14 -0.85 -67.94 16.79
CA SER A 14 0.21 -67.00 16.39
C SER A 14 -0.05 -66.38 15.01
N LEU A 15 -0.59 -67.17 14.08
CA LEU A 15 -0.98 -66.68 12.75
C LEU A 15 -2.16 -65.70 12.83
N SER A 16 -3.14 -65.95 13.72
CA SER A 16 -4.26 -65.02 13.93
C SER A 16 -3.77 -63.70 14.52
N ASP A 17 -2.92 -63.76 15.55
CA ASP A 17 -2.37 -62.57 16.21
C ASP A 17 -1.57 -61.72 15.21
N ALA A 18 -0.73 -62.37 14.38
CA ALA A 18 0.04 -61.70 13.33
C ALA A 18 -0.85 -61.03 12.26
N LYS A 19 -1.99 -61.64 11.90
CA LYS A 19 -2.95 -61.02 10.98
C LYS A 19 -3.59 -59.77 11.59
N THR A 20 -3.98 -59.82 12.85
CA THR A 20 -4.54 -58.65 13.54
C THR A 20 -3.53 -57.51 13.62
N GLU A 21 -2.26 -57.81 13.91
CA GLU A 21 -1.18 -56.82 13.91
C GLU A 21 -0.97 -56.21 12.51
N LEU A 22 -0.97 -57.04 11.45
CA LEU A 22 -0.83 -56.58 10.08
C LEU A 22 -1.95 -55.63 9.66
N GLU A 23 -3.21 -55.94 10.00
CA GLU A 23 -4.34 -55.05 9.71
C GLU A 23 -4.24 -53.72 10.50
N GLY A 24 -3.76 -53.77 11.75
CA GLY A 24 -3.47 -52.57 12.53
C GLY A 24 -2.36 -51.70 11.91
N LEU A 25 -1.32 -52.32 11.33
CA LEU A 25 -0.25 -51.60 10.62
C LEU A 25 -0.73 -51.00 9.30
N LYS A 26 -1.60 -51.69 8.55
CA LYS A 26 -2.21 -51.16 7.32
C LYS A 26 -3.05 -49.92 7.61
N ALA A 27 -3.89 -49.96 8.66
CA ALA A 27 -4.68 -48.80 9.06
C ALA A 27 -3.78 -47.59 9.35
N LYS A 28 -2.72 -47.78 10.15
CA LYS A 28 -1.73 -46.72 10.42
C LYS A 28 -1.04 -46.21 9.15
N SER A 29 -0.77 -47.09 8.19
CA SER A 29 -0.19 -46.69 6.89
C SER A 29 -1.13 -45.78 6.12
N THR A 30 -2.43 -46.10 6.07
CA THR A 30 -3.45 -45.27 5.42
C THR A 30 -3.60 -43.92 6.12
N ASP A 31 -3.63 -43.89 7.45
CA ASP A 31 -3.70 -42.63 8.21
C ASP A 31 -2.49 -41.73 7.91
N LEU A 32 -1.30 -42.32 7.78
CA LEU A 32 -0.08 -41.59 7.44
C LEU A 32 -0.11 -41.03 6.02
N GLU A 33 -0.63 -41.78 5.06
CA GLU A 33 -0.81 -41.32 3.67
C GLU A 33 -1.79 -40.14 3.60
N GLU A 34 -2.89 -40.20 4.36
CA GLU A 34 -3.84 -39.09 4.42
C GLU A 34 -3.23 -37.85 5.07
N PHE A 35 -2.50 -38.03 6.18
CA PHE A 35 -1.78 -36.93 6.83
C PHE A 35 -0.74 -36.29 5.89
N TYR A 36 0.01 -37.10 5.14
CA TYR A 36 0.95 -36.61 4.15
C TYR A 36 0.26 -35.80 3.04
N ARG A 37 -0.91 -36.24 2.58
CA ARG A 37 -1.71 -35.51 1.60
C ARG A 37 -2.14 -34.13 2.14
N LEU A 38 -2.67 -34.10 3.37
CA LEU A 38 -3.10 -32.85 4.01
C LEU A 38 -1.95 -31.86 4.18
N LEU A 39 -0.79 -32.32 4.63
CA LEU A 39 0.40 -31.48 4.73
C LEU A 39 0.83 -30.90 3.37
N ASN A 40 0.69 -31.69 2.31
CA ASN A 40 1.05 -31.23 0.98
C ASN A 40 0.06 -30.19 0.45
N ASP A 41 -1.23 -30.37 0.70
CA ASP A 41 -2.27 -29.39 0.35
C ASP A 41 -2.07 -28.07 1.11
N GLU A 42 -1.77 -28.14 2.42
CA GLU A 42 -1.46 -26.96 3.24
C GLU A 42 -0.20 -26.23 2.72
N LYS A 43 0.85 -26.99 2.36
CA LYS A 43 2.05 -26.43 1.73
C LYS A 43 1.73 -25.68 0.43
N TYR A 44 0.88 -26.24 -0.44
CA TYR A 44 0.49 -25.55 -1.68
C TYR A 44 -0.29 -24.26 -1.42
N ASN A 45 -1.17 -24.24 -0.42
CA ASN A 45 -1.90 -23.03 -0.03
C ASN A 45 -0.95 -21.94 0.47
N LEU A 46 0.02 -22.30 1.33
CA LEU A 46 1.04 -21.36 1.81
C LEU A 46 1.92 -20.82 0.68
N LEU A 47 2.29 -21.65 -0.30
CA LEU A 47 3.05 -21.20 -1.46
C LEU A 47 2.30 -20.15 -2.28
N ASN A 48 0.98 -20.32 -2.45
CA ASN A 48 0.15 -19.34 -3.14
C ASN A 48 0.05 -18.03 -2.37
N GLU A 49 -0.11 -18.08 -1.04
CA GLU A 49 -0.15 -16.89 -0.19
C GLU A 49 1.19 -16.12 -0.24
N ILE A 50 2.32 -16.84 -0.17
CA ILE A 50 3.66 -16.24 -0.33
C ILE A 50 3.79 -15.57 -1.70
N SER A 51 3.32 -16.21 -2.77
CA SER A 51 3.37 -15.64 -4.12
C SER A 51 2.59 -14.34 -4.24
N ASP A 52 1.43 -14.24 -3.58
CA ASP A 52 0.64 -13.01 -3.54
C ASP A 52 1.37 -11.91 -2.76
N LEU A 53 1.91 -12.24 -1.59
CA LEU A 53 2.68 -11.30 -0.77
C LEU A 53 3.92 -10.76 -1.51
N VAL A 54 4.64 -11.60 -2.26
CA VAL A 54 5.78 -11.18 -3.09
C VAL A 54 5.32 -10.17 -4.15
N SER A 55 4.21 -10.43 -4.83
CA SER A 55 3.66 -9.52 -5.85
C SER A 55 3.28 -8.15 -5.24
N GLN A 56 2.72 -8.16 -4.02
CA GLN A 56 2.43 -6.93 -3.29
C GLN A 56 3.71 -6.16 -2.92
N LEU A 57 4.76 -6.87 -2.50
CA LEU A 57 6.05 -6.26 -2.16
C LEU A 57 6.70 -5.59 -3.38
N GLU A 58 6.73 -6.26 -4.53
CA GLU A 58 7.25 -5.69 -5.79
C GLU A 58 6.51 -4.39 -6.17
N SER A 59 5.19 -4.33 -5.94
CA SER A 59 4.40 -3.10 -6.14
C SER A 59 4.83 -1.97 -5.20
N VAL A 60 5.14 -2.29 -3.95
CA VAL A 60 5.62 -1.32 -2.95
C VAL A 60 7.02 -0.82 -3.31
N GLU A 61 7.93 -1.70 -3.70
CA GLU A 61 9.27 -1.35 -4.16
C GLU A 61 9.23 -0.42 -5.37
N ALA A 62 8.33 -0.66 -6.33
CA ALA A 62 8.14 0.23 -7.47
C ALA A 62 7.67 1.63 -7.04
N LYS A 63 6.78 1.73 -6.04
CA LYS A 63 6.34 3.01 -5.47
C LYS A 63 7.48 3.72 -4.74
N LEU A 64 8.29 2.99 -3.98
CA LEU A 64 9.48 3.52 -3.30
C LEU A 64 10.50 4.04 -4.30
N SER A 65 10.82 3.28 -5.36
CA SER A 65 11.74 3.71 -6.41
C SER A 65 11.28 5.00 -7.10
N ASN A 66 9.97 5.14 -7.34
CA ASN A 66 9.43 6.39 -7.89
C ASN A 66 9.58 7.55 -6.92
N LEU A 67 9.35 7.32 -5.62
CA LEU A 67 9.50 8.33 -4.58
C LEU A 67 10.96 8.76 -4.41
N GLU A 68 11.90 7.81 -4.42
CA GLU A 68 13.33 8.08 -4.39
C GLU A 68 13.76 8.92 -5.60
N LYS A 69 13.31 8.56 -6.81
CA LYS A 69 13.55 9.39 -8.02
C LYS A 69 12.97 10.80 -7.88
N MET A 70 11.82 10.94 -7.21
CA MET A 70 11.28 12.28 -6.90
C MET A 70 12.21 13.03 -5.95
N PHE A 71 12.69 12.41 -4.87
CA PHE A 71 13.61 13.03 -3.92
C PHE A 71 14.96 13.37 -4.54
N THR A 72 15.57 12.49 -5.34
CA THR A 72 16.85 12.77 -6.03
C THR A 72 16.70 13.95 -6.99
N LYS A 73 15.60 14.03 -7.74
CA LYS A 73 15.32 15.21 -8.58
C LYS A 73 15.14 16.50 -7.78
N LEU A 74 14.68 16.40 -6.53
CA LEU A 74 14.63 17.54 -5.62
C LEU A 74 16.02 17.91 -5.14
N GLU A 75 16.81 16.95 -4.67
CA GLU A 75 18.19 17.16 -4.23
C GLU A 75 19.07 17.78 -5.33
N GLU A 76 19.01 17.26 -6.55
CA GLU A 76 19.71 17.82 -7.73
C GLU A 76 19.26 19.25 -8.03
N LYS A 77 17.97 19.56 -7.89
CA LYS A 77 17.44 20.91 -8.08
C LYS A 77 17.87 21.90 -6.99
N TYR A 78 18.17 21.41 -5.78
CA TYR A 78 18.61 22.23 -4.65
C TYR A 78 20.13 22.27 -4.45
N ALA A 79 20.92 21.49 -5.21
CA ALA A 79 22.38 21.47 -5.13
C ALA A 79 23.05 22.82 -5.53
N ASP A 80 22.36 23.64 -6.32
CA ASP A 80 22.83 24.97 -6.77
C ASP A 80 22.26 26.13 -5.92
N ALA A 81 21.43 25.86 -4.90
CA ALA A 81 20.83 26.88 -4.05
C ALA A 81 21.75 27.18 -2.86
N GLU A 82 22.81 27.94 -3.11
CA GLU A 82 23.56 28.62 -2.06
C GLU A 82 22.61 29.64 -1.38
N GLU A 83 22.37 29.42 -0.09
CA GLU A 83 21.85 30.40 0.87
C GLU A 83 20.47 31.02 0.56
N THR A 84 19.38 30.39 1.00
CA THR A 84 18.25 31.11 1.62
C THR A 84 17.44 30.16 2.51
N THR A 85 17.48 30.44 3.80
CA THR A 85 16.47 30.03 4.77
C THR A 85 15.07 30.47 4.32
N ASP A 86 14.11 29.56 4.45
CA ASP A 86 12.66 29.67 4.22
C ASP A 86 12.09 29.23 2.85
N ASN A 87 11.25 28.17 2.94
CA ASN A 87 10.14 27.79 2.06
C ASN A 87 10.41 26.94 0.79
N LYS A 88 10.04 25.65 0.92
CA LYS A 88 10.03 24.59 -0.11
C LYS A 88 9.10 24.92 -1.29
N ALA A 89 9.66 25.26 -2.45
CA ALA A 89 8.91 25.42 -3.70
C ALA A 89 9.30 24.36 -4.77
N LEU A 90 8.39 23.47 -5.17
CA LEU A 90 8.63 22.39 -6.16
C LEU A 90 8.09 22.74 -7.55
N VAL A 91 8.32 23.97 -7.98
CA VAL A 91 7.78 24.58 -9.20
C VAL A 91 8.45 24.02 -10.46
N GLY A 92 7.69 23.49 -11.42
CA GLY A 92 8.23 23.19 -12.76
C GLY A 92 9.18 21.99 -12.87
N CYS A 93 9.11 21.00 -11.97
CA CYS A 93 10.00 19.82 -11.94
C CYS A 93 9.63 18.70 -12.94
N GLY A 94 8.56 18.86 -13.72
CA GLY A 94 8.09 17.85 -14.66
C GLY A 94 7.45 16.63 -13.99
N PHE A 95 6.95 16.76 -12.76
CA PHE A 95 6.21 15.69 -12.10
C PHE A 95 4.92 15.34 -12.87
N SER A 96 4.54 14.07 -12.91
CA SER A 96 3.38 13.58 -13.66
C SER A 96 2.64 12.47 -12.92
N GLY A 97 1.36 12.30 -13.21
CA GLY A 97 0.50 11.33 -12.52
C GLY A 97 -0.15 11.90 -11.25
N PRO A 98 -0.88 11.07 -10.48
CA PRO A 98 -1.61 11.51 -9.29
C PRO A 98 -0.69 11.90 -8.14
N ILE A 99 -1.15 12.89 -7.35
CA ILE A 99 -0.56 13.21 -6.06
C ILE A 99 -0.81 12.01 -5.12
N PRO A 100 0.22 11.43 -4.48
CA PRO A 100 0.04 10.34 -3.53
C PRO A 100 -0.71 10.77 -2.26
N ASP A 101 -1.61 9.90 -1.77
CA ASP A 101 -2.35 10.09 -0.51
C ASP A 101 -1.45 10.26 0.72
N SER A 102 -0.22 9.76 0.66
CA SER A 102 0.77 9.80 1.73
C SER A 102 1.21 11.23 2.08
N ILE A 103 1.03 12.21 1.18
CA ILE A 103 1.33 13.62 1.49
C ILE A 103 0.52 14.11 2.69
N GLY A 104 -0.71 13.61 2.90
CA GLY A 104 -1.53 13.95 4.06
C GLY A 104 -0.96 13.48 5.41
N SER A 105 0.12 12.69 5.43
CA SER A 105 0.82 12.32 6.67
C SER A 105 1.79 13.40 7.17
N LEU A 106 2.11 14.40 6.34
CA LEU A 106 3.09 15.45 6.62
C LEU A 106 2.48 16.57 7.49
N LYS A 107 2.10 16.27 8.73
CA LYS A 107 1.39 17.20 9.64
C LYS A 107 2.13 18.51 9.94
N GLN A 108 3.44 18.56 9.73
CA GLN A 108 4.27 19.76 9.95
C GLN A 108 4.45 20.61 8.69
N LEU A 109 3.84 20.22 7.57
CA LEU A 109 3.98 20.94 6.31
C LEU A 109 3.24 22.27 6.37
N THR A 110 3.96 23.36 6.11
CA THR A 110 3.44 24.74 6.12
C THR A 110 3.20 25.29 4.71
N VAL A 111 4.06 24.95 3.76
CA VAL A 111 3.97 25.41 2.37
C VAL A 111 4.05 24.20 1.44
N LEU A 112 3.08 24.08 0.53
CA LEU A 112 3.06 23.05 -0.51
C LEU A 112 2.85 23.68 -1.89
N ARG A 113 3.91 23.69 -2.70
CA ARG A 113 3.87 24.21 -4.07
C ARG A 113 4.28 23.17 -5.09
N PHE A 114 3.31 22.71 -5.88
CA PHE A 114 3.46 21.83 -7.03
C PHE A 114 3.10 22.51 -8.35
N ASP A 115 3.09 23.85 -8.40
CA ASP A 115 2.67 24.56 -9.59
C ASP A 115 3.56 24.27 -10.81
N ARG A 116 2.94 24.34 -12.00
CA ARG A 116 3.60 24.15 -13.30
C ARG A 116 4.18 22.76 -13.53
N ASN A 117 3.50 21.71 -13.07
CA ASN A 117 3.85 20.33 -13.34
C ASN A 117 2.84 19.66 -14.30
N LYS A 118 2.98 18.36 -14.55
CA LYS A 118 2.08 17.51 -15.35
C LYS A 118 1.27 16.56 -14.46
N LEU A 119 1.03 16.91 -13.20
CA LEU A 119 0.27 16.08 -12.26
C LEU A 119 -1.18 15.97 -12.74
N SER A 120 -1.82 14.83 -12.52
CA SER A 120 -3.15 14.51 -13.04
C SER A 120 -3.98 13.67 -12.06
N GLY A 121 -5.23 13.35 -12.37
CA GLY A 121 -6.09 12.61 -11.42
C GLY A 121 -6.79 13.51 -10.41
N GLY A 122 -7.33 12.92 -9.33
CA GLY A 122 -8.05 13.65 -8.28
C GLY A 122 -7.12 14.19 -7.20
N LEU A 123 -7.57 15.23 -6.48
CA LEU A 123 -6.85 15.75 -5.32
C LEU A 123 -7.07 14.83 -4.10
N PRO A 124 -6.02 14.49 -3.32
CA PRO A 124 -6.15 13.57 -2.19
C PRO A 124 -7.05 14.12 -1.10
N LEU A 125 -8.01 13.33 -0.62
CA LEU A 125 -8.85 13.71 0.52
C LEU A 125 -8.04 13.88 1.82
N ASN A 126 -6.87 13.25 1.90
CA ASN A 126 -5.98 13.31 3.05
C ASN A 126 -5.27 14.67 3.21
N PHE A 127 -5.40 15.59 2.24
CA PHE A 127 -4.90 16.96 2.39
C PHE A 127 -5.56 17.70 3.56
N LYS A 128 -6.77 17.31 3.95
CA LYS A 128 -7.46 17.80 5.15
C LYS A 128 -6.65 17.62 6.46
N ASN A 129 -5.69 16.69 6.47
CA ASN A 129 -4.87 16.37 7.64
C ASN A 129 -3.62 17.26 7.75
N LEU A 130 -3.38 18.16 6.80
CA LEU A 130 -2.24 19.08 6.78
C LEU A 130 -2.51 20.30 7.66
N GLU A 131 -2.68 20.07 8.96
CA GLU A 131 -3.17 21.06 9.93
C GLU A 131 -2.37 22.37 9.97
N LYS A 132 -1.08 22.35 9.61
CA LYS A 132 -0.21 23.53 9.61
C LYS A 132 -0.05 24.22 8.26
N LEU A 133 -0.74 23.73 7.22
CA LEU A 133 -0.56 24.23 5.87
C LEU A 133 -1.13 25.65 5.74
N SER A 134 -0.26 26.61 5.44
CA SER A 134 -0.58 28.02 5.26
C SER A 134 -0.65 28.45 3.80
N GLU A 135 0.09 27.79 2.91
CA GLU A 135 0.10 28.08 1.47
C GLU A 135 0.03 26.79 0.65
N LEU A 136 -0.89 26.76 -0.32
CA LEU A 136 -1.07 25.67 -1.28
C LEU A 136 -1.06 26.21 -2.71
N ASP A 137 -0.14 25.74 -3.55
CA ASP A 137 -0.16 26.03 -5.00
C ASP A 137 -0.07 24.74 -5.81
N LEU A 138 -1.16 24.42 -6.51
CA LEU A 138 -1.31 23.28 -7.41
C LEU A 138 -1.58 23.74 -8.84
N SER A 139 -1.48 25.04 -9.10
CA SER A 139 -1.86 25.66 -10.38
C SER A 139 -1.03 25.12 -11.55
N ASN A 140 -1.57 25.26 -12.76
CA ASN A 140 -0.88 24.85 -13.99
C ASN A 140 -0.45 23.35 -13.97
N ASN A 141 -1.39 22.48 -13.61
CA ASN A 141 -1.33 21.02 -13.69
C ASN A 141 -2.53 20.47 -14.51
N SER A 142 -2.69 19.16 -14.59
CA SER A 142 -3.72 18.45 -15.37
C SER A 142 -4.68 17.62 -14.49
N PHE A 143 -5.07 18.12 -13.32
CA PHE A 143 -6.03 17.46 -12.43
C PHE A 143 -7.43 17.35 -13.05
N ASN A 144 -8.14 16.28 -12.71
CA ASN A 144 -9.41 15.90 -13.35
C ASN A 144 -10.62 16.71 -12.86
N SER A 145 -10.52 17.31 -11.67
CA SER A 145 -11.60 18.09 -11.07
C SER A 145 -11.27 19.56 -11.13
N TYR A 146 -12.26 20.35 -11.53
CA TYR A 146 -12.25 21.82 -11.49
C TYR A 146 -12.91 22.36 -10.21
N ASP A 147 -13.42 21.47 -9.36
CA ASP A 147 -14.09 21.84 -8.13
C ASP A 147 -13.05 22.05 -7.03
N ILE A 148 -13.20 23.14 -6.28
CA ILE A 148 -12.40 23.39 -5.08
C ILE A 148 -12.83 22.36 -4.04
N PRO A 149 -11.94 21.45 -3.58
CA PRO A 149 -12.33 20.46 -2.61
C PRO A 149 -12.75 21.10 -1.28
N SER A 150 -13.77 20.54 -0.63
CA SER A 150 -14.29 21.06 0.64
C SER A 150 -13.25 21.08 1.77
N TRP A 151 -12.19 20.27 1.67
CA TRP A 151 -11.11 20.29 2.65
C TRP A 151 -10.24 21.55 2.59
N VAL A 152 -10.23 22.28 1.47
CA VAL A 152 -9.46 23.54 1.34
C VAL A 152 -9.94 24.54 2.40
N SER A 153 -11.24 24.58 2.66
CA SER A 153 -11.82 25.48 3.65
C SER A 153 -11.84 24.92 5.08
N SER A 154 -11.53 23.64 5.27
CA SER A 154 -11.42 23.02 6.60
C SER A 154 -10.02 23.12 7.21
N LEU A 155 -9.03 23.60 6.47
CA LEU A 155 -7.66 23.73 6.95
C LEU A 155 -7.51 25.01 7.79
N PRO A 156 -7.11 24.91 9.08
CA PRO A 156 -7.22 26.02 10.01
C PRO A 156 -6.21 27.15 9.75
N GLU A 157 -5.03 26.82 9.25
CA GLU A 157 -3.94 27.77 9.03
C GLU A 157 -3.83 28.22 7.56
N LEU A 158 -4.67 27.69 6.67
CA LEU A 158 -4.56 27.94 5.23
C LEU A 158 -4.99 29.38 4.91
N THR A 159 -4.09 30.14 4.31
CA THR A 159 -4.33 31.55 3.98
C THR A 159 -4.52 31.76 2.48
N ILE A 160 -3.74 31.04 1.68
CA ILE A 160 -3.69 31.20 0.23
C ILE A 160 -3.70 29.82 -0.43
N ALA A 161 -4.60 29.63 -1.39
CA ALA A 161 -4.71 28.41 -2.18
C ALA A 161 -4.88 28.70 -3.68
N TYR A 162 -4.08 28.05 -4.52
CA TYR A 162 -4.17 28.09 -5.97
C TYR A 162 -4.41 26.67 -6.50
N VAL A 163 -5.66 26.29 -6.78
CA VAL A 163 -6.02 24.87 -7.04
C VAL A 163 -6.47 24.62 -8.49
N ILE A 164 -6.69 25.67 -9.29
CA ILE A 164 -7.34 25.61 -10.61
C ILE A 164 -6.37 26.06 -11.73
N PRO A 165 -6.47 25.54 -12.97
CA PRO A 165 -5.71 26.06 -14.11
C PRO A 165 -5.95 27.55 -14.33
N SER A 166 -4.92 28.34 -14.06
CA SER A 166 -4.91 29.78 -14.23
C SER A 166 -4.96 30.14 -15.72
N ARG A 167 -6.16 30.33 -16.26
CA ARG A 167 -6.31 31.33 -17.32
C ARG A 167 -6.85 32.65 -16.81
N TYR A 168 -7.71 32.68 -15.77
CA TYR A 168 -8.20 33.94 -15.18
C TYR A 168 -8.71 33.80 -13.74
N LEU A 169 -7.87 33.46 -12.75
CA LEU A 169 -8.24 33.68 -11.35
C LEU A 169 -7.02 34.09 -10.52
N LEU A 170 -7.15 35.24 -9.87
CA LEU A 170 -6.27 35.72 -8.81
C LEU A 170 -6.31 34.73 -7.62
N PRO A 171 -5.32 34.78 -6.69
CA PRO A 171 -5.45 34.06 -5.43
C PRO A 171 -6.85 34.29 -4.85
N VAL A 172 -7.53 33.22 -4.43
CA VAL A 172 -8.79 33.35 -3.72
C VAL A 172 -8.45 33.25 -2.23
N PRO A 173 -8.40 34.37 -1.49
CA PRO A 173 -8.42 34.32 -0.04
C PRO A 173 -9.59 33.44 0.39
N ILE A 174 -9.34 32.52 1.33
CA ILE A 174 -10.41 31.63 1.82
C ILE A 174 -11.59 32.44 2.38
N SER A 175 -11.32 33.63 2.92
CA SER A 175 -12.36 34.58 3.35
C SER A 175 -13.36 34.97 2.27
N LEU A 176 -13.01 34.87 0.98
CA LEU A 176 -13.89 35.18 -0.16
C LEU A 176 -14.70 33.97 -0.64
N LEU A 177 -14.30 32.73 -0.28
CA LEU A 177 -15.07 31.51 -0.59
C LEU A 177 -16.38 31.42 0.20
N TYR A 178 -16.52 32.22 1.26
CA TYR A 178 -17.70 32.31 2.13
C TYR A 178 -18.56 33.56 1.85
N SER A 179 -18.21 34.37 0.84
CA SER A 179 -18.98 35.56 0.49
C SER A 179 -20.26 35.15 -0.27
N PRO A 180 -21.45 35.68 0.10
CA PRO A 180 -22.73 35.34 -0.53
C PRO A 180 -22.87 35.71 -2.02
N CYS A 181 -21.82 36.26 -2.66
CA CYS A 181 -21.83 36.57 -4.10
C CYS A 181 -21.37 35.40 -5.00
N TYR A 182 -20.97 34.24 -4.45
CA TYR A 182 -20.46 33.09 -5.21
C TYR A 182 -21.16 31.75 -4.92
N LEU A 183 -22.32 31.77 -4.26
CA LEU A 183 -23.24 30.62 -4.09
C LEU A 183 -24.49 30.78 -4.94
#